data_AF-W1I197-F1
#
_entry.id   AF-W1I197-F1
#
_cell.length_a   1.000
_cell.length_b   1.000
_cell.length_c   1.000
_cell.angle_alpha   90.00
_cell.angle_beta   90.00
_cell.angle_gamma   90.00
#
_symmetry.space_group_name_H-M   'P 1'
#
loop_
_entity.id
_entity.type
_entity.pdbx_description
1 polymer ?
#
loop_
_entity_poly.entity_id
_entity_poly.type
_entity_poly.pdbx_seq_one_letter_code
_entity_poly.pdbx_strand_id
1 'polypeptide(L)' 'MSDRINATQIKTLMLRSYRRFSNGEISETTAFRENTMLANILKAIEASETEQRLQAIEETLRSTADED' A
#
# COMPACT_ATOMS: atom_id res chain seq x y z
N MET A 1 18.18 -2.51 -8.63
CA MET A 1 17.36 -1.85 -7.60
C MET A 1 15.94 -1.89 -8.11
N SER A 2 15.11 -2.83 -7.66
CA SER A 2 13.70 -2.87 -8.09
C SER A 2 12.97 -1.77 -7.32
N ASP A 3 12.54 -0.73 -8.02
CA ASP A 3 11.66 0.31 -7.49
C ASP A 3 10.30 -0.31 -7.15
N ARG A 4 10.22 -1.02 -6.02
CA ARG A 4 8.96 -1.49 -5.47
C ARG A 4 8.21 -0.27 -4.93
N ILE A 5 7.03 -0.03 -5.49
CA ILE A 5 6.09 0.96 -5.00
C ILE A 5 5.79 0.65 -3.53
N ASN A 6 5.95 1.63 -2.64
CA ASN A 6 5.69 1.49 -1.21
C ASN A 6 4.53 2.38 -0.72
N ALA A 7 4.04 2.10 0.49
CA ALA A 7 2.89 2.80 1.08
C ALA A 7 3.11 4.34 1.17
N THR A 8 4.33 4.78 1.48
CA THR A 8 4.68 6.21 1.58
C THR A 8 4.56 6.93 0.24
N GLN A 9 5.00 6.29 -0.85
CA GLN A 9 4.86 6.83 -2.20
C GLN A 9 3.39 6.95 -2.58
N ILE A 10 2.56 5.95 -2.29
CA ILE A 10 1.11 6.01 -2.56
C ILE A 10 0.44 7.15 -1.79
N LYS A 11 0.74 7.30 -0.50
CA LYS A 11 0.22 8.42 0.33
C LYS A 11 0.63 9.78 -0.25
N THR A 12 1.86 9.89 -0.75
CA THR A 12 2.35 11.11 -1.41
C THR A 12 1.57 11.41 -2.70
N LEU A 13 1.25 10.39 -3.49
CA LEU A 13 0.43 10.55 -4.70
C LEU A 13 -1.00 10.97 -4.38
N MET A 14 -1.60 10.43 -3.32
CA MET A 14 -2.93 10.83 -2.86
C MET A 14 -2.96 12.31 -2.46
N LEU A 15 -1.97 12.76 -1.69
CA LEU A 15 -1.81 14.18 -1.33
C LEU A 15 -1.62 15.07 -2.56
N ARG A 16 -0.88 14.59 -3.56
CA ARG A 16 -0.71 15.32 -4.83
C ARG A 16 -2.04 15.43 -5.59
N SER A 17 -2.81 14.35 -5.69
CA SER A 17 -4.14 14.36 -6.32
C SER A 17 -5.07 15.35 -5.60
N TYR A 18 -5.06 15.34 -4.27
CA TYR A 18 -5.83 16.30 -3.46
C TYR A 18 -5.43 17.76 -3.72
N ARG A 19 -4.12 18.08 -3.77
CA ARG A 19 -3.65 19.45 -4.08
C ARG A 19 -4.11 19.90 -5.47
N ARG A 20 -3.97 19.04 -6.48
CA ARG A 20 -4.42 19.34 -7.85
C ARG A 20 -5.93 19.61 -7.89
N PHE A 21 -6.72 18.82 -7.17
CA PHE A 21 -8.16 19.05 -7.05
C PHE A 21 -8.46 20.37 -6.35
N SER A 22 -7.82 20.64 -5.20
CA SER A 22 -8.01 21.87 -4.43
C SER A 22 -7.62 23.13 -5.21
N ASN A 23 -6.67 23.02 -6.14
CA ASN A 23 -6.25 24.11 -7.02
C ASN A 23 -7.15 24.27 -8.25
N GLY A 24 -8.15 23.40 -8.44
CA GLY A 24 -9.00 23.39 -9.63
C GLY A 24 -8.33 22.82 -10.89
N GLU A 25 -7.17 22.18 -10.77
CA GLU A 25 -6.44 21.57 -11.90
C GLU A 25 -7.11 20.29 -12.41
N ILE A 26 -7.88 19.61 -11.56
CA ILE A 26 -8.66 18.43 -11.91
C ILE A 26 -10.07 18.51 -11.32
N SER A 27 -11.03 17.87 -11.97
CA SER A 27 -12.40 17.74 -11.46
C SER A 27 -12.46 16.78 -10.27
N GLU A 28 -13.52 16.91 -9.47
CA GLU A 28 -13.84 15.96 -8.39
C GLU A 28 -13.94 14.52 -8.90
N THR A 29 -14.58 14.31 -10.05
CA THR A 29 -14.72 12.99 -10.69
C THR A 29 -13.36 12.36 -11.03
N THR A 30 -12.40 13.17 -11.47
CA THR A 30 -11.04 12.73 -11.76
C THR A 30 -10.30 12.40 -10.46
N ALA A 31 -10.34 13.30 -9.49
CA ALA A 31 -9.70 13.12 -8.18
C ALA A 31 -10.23 11.87 -7.45
N PHE A 32 -11.54 11.63 -7.52
CA PHE A 32 -12.18 10.46 -6.92
C PHE A 32 -11.69 9.16 -7.55
N ARG A 33 -11.64 9.08 -8.90
CA ARG A 33 -11.13 7.91 -9.61
C ARG A 33 -9.65 7.66 -9.32
N GLU A 34 -8.82 8.70 -9.37
CA GLU A 34 -7.40 8.62 -9.02
C GLU A 34 -7.21 8.06 -7.59
N ASN A 35 -7.88 8.65 -6.60
CA ASN A 35 -7.73 8.23 -5.21
C ASN A 35 -8.33 6.85 -4.92
N THR A 36 -9.38 6.44 -5.62
CA THR A 36 -9.92 5.08 -5.50
C THR A 36 -8.89 4.04 -5.95
N MET A 37 -8.22 4.30 -7.08
CA MET A 37 -7.15 3.43 -7.57
C MET A 37 -5.98 3.38 -6.58
N LEU A 38 -5.53 4.54 -6.10
CA LEU A 38 -4.44 4.64 -5.12
C LEU A 38 -4.78 3.91 -3.81
N ALA A 39 -6.02 4.02 -3.33
CA ALA A 39 -6.48 3.33 -2.13
C ALA A 39 -6.45 1.80 -2.30
N ASN A 40 -6.84 1.29 -3.47
CA ASN A 40 -6.77 -0.15 -3.76
C ASN A 40 -5.32 -0.65 -3.80
N ILE A 41 -4.40 0.13 -4.39
CA ILE A 41 -2.98 -0.21 -4.41
C ILE A 41 -2.41 -0.21 -2.98
N LEU A 42 -2.74 0.78 -2.16
CA LEU A 42 -2.30 0.84 -0.76
C LEU A 42 -2.73 -0.41 0.01
N LYS A 43 -4.00 -0.81 -0.12
CA LYS A 43 -4.53 -2.04 0.51
C LYS A 43 -3.79 -3.29 0.07
N ALA A 44 -3.43 -3.39 -1.22
CA ALA A 44 -2.67 -4.55 -1.73
C ALA A 44 -1.25 -4.61 -1.15
N ILE A 45 -0.58 -3.47 -0.98
CA ILE A 45 0.73 -3.39 -0.32
C ILE A 45 0.61 -3.85 1.14
N GLU A 46 -0.36 -3.31 1.89
CA GLU A 46 -0.59 -3.65 3.30
C GLU A 46 -0.94 -5.13 3.48
N ALA A 47 -1.75 -5.70 2.59
CA ALA A 47 -2.06 -7.13 2.59
C ALA A 47 -0.80 -7.98 2.37
N SER A 48 0.02 -7.65 1.38
CA SER A 48 1.26 -8.39 1.09
C SER A 48 2.29 -8.30 2.23
N GLU A 49 2.41 -7.14 2.87
CA GLU A 49 3.27 -6.98 4.05
C GLU A 49 2.76 -7.83 5.23
N THR A 50 1.43 -7.91 5.40
CA THR A 50 0.81 -8.74 6.44
C THR A 50 1.04 -10.23 6.16
N GLU A 51 0.86 -10.69 4.92
CA GLU A 51 1.13 -12.06 4.49
C GLU A 51 2.59 -12.46 4.77
N GLN A 52 3.55 -11.59 4.43
CA GLN A 52 4.97 -11.83 4.70
C GLN A 52 5.27 -11.95 6.20
N ARG A 53 4.64 -11.11 7.03
CA ARG A 53 4.81 -11.18 8.50
C ARG A 53 4.20 -12.45 9.08
N LEU A 54 3.03 -12.86 8.59
CA LEU A 54 2.40 -14.11 9.01
C LEU A 54 3.26 -15.32 8.63
N GLN A 55 3.78 -15.35 7.40
CA GLN A 55 4.68 -16.41 6.95
C GLN A 55 5.93 -16.50 7.84
N ALA A 56 6.55 -15.37 8.19
CA ALA A 56 7.72 -15.36 9.07
C ALA A 56 7.40 -15.89 10.49
N ILE A 57 6.21 -15.59 11.00
CA ILE A 57 5.74 -16.13 12.29
C ILE A 57 5.53 -17.65 12.19
N GLU A 58 4.86 -18.13 11.13
CA GLU A 58 4.63 -19.56 10.91
C GLU A 58 5.94 -20.34 10.78
N GLU A 59 6.92 -19.81 10.06
CA GLU A 59 8.26 -20.40 9.92
C GLU A 59 8.98 -20.48 11.27
N THR A 60 8.89 -19.42 12.08
CA THR A 60 9.48 -19.39 13.43
C THR A 60 8.83 -20.45 14.32
N LEU A 61 7.50 -20.52 14.35
CA LEU A 61 6.77 -21.51 15.16
C LEU A 61 7.07 -22.94 14.75
N ARG A 62 7.20 -23.21 13.44
CA ARG A 62 7.59 -24.52 12.94
C ARG A 62 9.00 -24.89 13.39
N SER A 63 9.95 -23.96 13.26
CA SER A 63 11.33 -24.20 13.70
C SER A 63 11.44 -24.53 15.18
N THR A 64 10.65 -23.88 16.04
CA THR A 64 10.64 -24.17 17.49
C THR A 64 9.93 -25.48 17.83
N ALA A 65 8.98 -25.94 17.01
CA ALA A 65 8.26 -27.19 17.24
C ALA A 65 9.05 -28.43 16.76
N ASP A 66 9.95 -28.26 15.80
CA ASP A 66 10.82 -29.33 15.29
C ASP A 66 12.07 -29.55 16.18
N GLU A 67 12.34 -28.64 17.12
CA GLU A 67 13.46 -28.72 18.09
C GLU A 67 13.11 -29.44 19.40
N ASP A 68 11.82 -29.72 19.65
CA ASP A 68 11.28 -30.48 20.80
C ASP A 68 10.94 -31.95 20.44
#